data_AF-A0A0W7YHL8-F1
#
_entry.id   AF-A0A0W7YHL8-F1
#
_cell.length_a   1.000
_cell.length_b   1.000
_cell.length_c   1.000
_cell.angle_alpha   90.00
_cell.angle_beta   90.00
_cell.angle_gamma   90.00
#
_symmetry.space_group_name_H-M   'P 1'
#
loop_
_entity.id
_entity.type
_entity.pdbx_description
1 polymer ?
#
loop_
_entity_poly.entity_id
_entity_poly.type
_entity_poly.pdbx_seq_one_letter_code
_entity_poly.pdbx_strand_id
1 'polypeptide(L)'
;MIVNGIKLDLANLEKPLLLVSEEDEHLFQRLIQPTIEKELIQCQLALSTRKSISLVKDIWLAMYRDREKLYINSGHAMLYPIRLILFELVTQAESFQRLAKKSRGDACLSLIYAVILIQFVLQWLKDRFSGNQEVYGALKRLYRVTDDELTREPSYETREQKIAQAIAVKAIRFEVRENNQEFASVLYQSYNLIVFLHSKVNEEDGKESLLSLLRHVAEPLNLFYKERYTANNQSFTG
;
A
#
# COMPACT_ATOMS: atom_id res chain seq x y z
N MET A 1 -7.64 -14.31 -11.60
CA MET A 1 -7.91 -14.57 -10.17
C MET A 1 -9.04 -13.65 -9.72
N ILE A 2 -9.94 -14.08 -8.83
CA ILE A 2 -11.06 -13.24 -8.34
C ILE A 2 -10.71 -12.67 -6.96
N VAL A 3 -10.71 -11.35 -6.80
CA VAL A 3 -10.57 -10.66 -5.51
C VAL A 3 -11.75 -9.75 -5.33
N ASN A 4 -12.47 -9.88 -4.21
CA ASN A 4 -13.68 -9.10 -3.94
C ASN A 4 -14.70 -9.15 -5.11
N GLY A 5 -14.80 -10.27 -5.81
CA GLY A 5 -15.70 -10.45 -6.97
C GLY A 5 -15.13 -10.05 -8.33
N ILE A 6 -13.88 -9.56 -8.43
CA ILE A 6 -13.29 -9.02 -9.66
C ILE A 6 -12.18 -9.91 -10.20
N LYS A 7 -12.18 -10.16 -11.52
CA LYS A 7 -11.07 -10.81 -12.21
C LYS A 7 -9.85 -9.86 -12.30
N LEU A 8 -8.94 -9.97 -11.35
CA LEU A 8 -7.61 -9.35 -11.43
C LEU A 8 -6.69 -10.16 -12.34
N ASP A 9 -6.05 -9.44 -13.25
CA ASP A 9 -4.98 -9.94 -14.11
C ASP A 9 -3.64 -9.35 -13.65
N LEU A 10 -2.88 -10.15 -12.92
CA LEU A 10 -1.56 -9.78 -12.39
C LEU A 10 -0.47 -9.69 -13.48
N ALA A 11 -0.75 -10.19 -14.69
CA ALA A 11 0.15 -10.01 -15.82
C ALA A 11 0.08 -8.58 -16.39
N ASN A 12 -0.98 -7.83 -16.05
CA ASN A 12 -1.23 -6.48 -16.54
C ASN A 12 -1.33 -5.46 -15.39
N LEU A 13 -0.33 -5.48 -14.51
CA LEU A 13 -0.12 -4.44 -13.50
C LEU A 13 0.36 -3.13 -14.15
N GLU A 14 0.22 -2.02 -13.44
CA GLU A 14 0.74 -0.74 -13.91
C GLU A 14 2.25 -0.81 -14.08
N LYS A 15 2.77 -0.05 -15.05
CA LYS A 15 4.22 -0.01 -15.29
C LYS A 15 4.93 0.47 -14.03
N PRO A 16 6.05 -0.15 -13.60
CA PRO A 16 6.69 0.16 -12.32
C PRO A 16 7.19 1.61 -12.26
N LEU A 17 7.14 2.23 -11.07
CA LEU A 17 7.74 3.56 -10.85
C LEU A 17 9.26 3.50 -10.88
N LEU A 18 9.81 2.36 -10.50
CA LEU A 18 11.24 2.11 -10.39
C LEU A 18 11.74 1.40 -11.65
N LEU A 19 13.04 1.50 -11.94
CA LEU A 19 13.68 0.58 -12.87
C LEU A 19 13.75 -0.80 -12.22
N VAL A 20 13.18 -1.80 -12.91
CA VAL A 20 13.01 -3.17 -12.41
C VAL A 20 13.59 -4.14 -13.42
N SER A 21 14.29 -5.17 -12.95
CA SER A 21 14.73 -6.29 -13.78
C SER A 21 13.59 -7.26 -14.07
N GLU A 22 13.68 -8.03 -15.16
CA GLU A 22 12.68 -9.08 -15.43
C GLU A 22 12.62 -10.13 -14.30
N GLU A 23 13.76 -10.43 -13.68
CA GLU A 23 13.85 -11.33 -12.53
C GLU A 23 13.03 -10.82 -11.33
N ASP A 24 13.11 -9.52 -11.04
CA ASP A 24 12.35 -8.90 -9.95
C ASP A 24 10.84 -8.87 -10.23
N GLU A 25 10.44 -8.61 -11.47
CA GLU A 25 9.02 -8.67 -11.88
C GLU A 25 8.48 -10.10 -11.72
N HIS A 26 9.21 -11.11 -12.18
CA HIS A 26 8.81 -12.51 -12.03
C HIS A 26 8.81 -12.96 -10.56
N LEU A 27 9.77 -12.51 -9.76
CA LEU A 27 9.81 -12.79 -8.33
C LEU A 27 8.58 -12.20 -7.63
N PHE A 28 8.25 -10.94 -7.90
CA PHE A 28 7.06 -10.30 -7.34
C PHE A 28 5.80 -11.06 -7.72
N GLN A 29 5.63 -11.41 -9.01
CA GLN A 29 4.47 -12.18 -9.49
C GLN A 29 4.31 -13.52 -8.76
N ARG A 30 5.41 -14.27 -8.60
CA ARG A 30 5.42 -15.56 -7.87
C ARG A 30 5.02 -15.43 -6.40
N LEU A 31 5.28 -14.28 -5.78
CA LEU A 31 4.94 -14.03 -4.38
C LEU A 31 3.51 -13.49 -4.22
N ILE A 32 3.10 -12.55 -5.06
CA ILE A 32 1.82 -11.86 -4.92
C ILE A 32 0.64 -12.74 -5.34
N GLN A 33 0.81 -13.56 -6.38
CA GLN A 33 -0.25 -14.45 -6.87
C GLN A 33 -0.77 -15.41 -5.79
N PRO A 34 0.06 -16.26 -5.15
CA PRO A 34 -0.43 -17.15 -4.11
C PRO A 34 -0.89 -16.39 -2.87
N THR A 35 -0.32 -15.22 -2.58
CA THR A 35 -0.76 -14.34 -1.47
C THR A 35 -2.21 -13.96 -1.62
N ILE A 36 -2.62 -13.60 -2.83
CA ILE A 36 -3.99 -13.20 -3.11
C ILE A 36 -4.90 -14.41 -3.28
N GLU A 37 -4.50 -15.44 -4.06
CA GLU A 37 -5.34 -16.62 -4.35
C GLU A 37 -5.68 -17.43 -3.09
N LYS A 38 -4.77 -17.46 -2.12
CA LYS A 38 -4.93 -18.22 -0.86
C LYS A 38 -5.22 -17.34 0.34
N GLU A 39 -5.51 -16.07 0.09
CA GLU A 39 -5.78 -15.02 1.10
C GLU A 39 -4.75 -15.03 2.23
N LEU A 40 -3.47 -15.16 1.90
CA LEU A 40 -2.40 -15.27 2.89
C LEU A 40 -2.23 -13.98 3.70
N ILE A 41 -2.66 -12.84 3.16
CA ILE A 41 -2.70 -11.55 3.84
C ILE A 41 -4.04 -10.88 3.54
N GLN A 42 -4.84 -10.63 4.57
CA GLN A 42 -6.17 -10.00 4.43
C GLN A 42 -6.09 -8.47 4.52
N CYS A 43 -5.39 -7.83 3.58
CA CYS A 43 -5.30 -6.37 3.46
C CYS A 43 -6.15 -5.87 2.29
N GLN A 44 -7.43 -5.58 2.58
CA GLN A 44 -8.45 -5.30 1.57
C GLN A 44 -8.23 -4.05 0.72
N LEU A 45 -7.40 -3.08 1.12
CA LEU A 45 -7.08 -1.91 0.32
C LEU A 45 -5.78 -2.11 -0.46
N ALA A 46 -4.76 -2.65 0.19
CA ALA A 46 -3.44 -2.84 -0.42
C ALA A 46 -3.48 -3.84 -1.59
N LEU A 47 -4.39 -4.82 -1.53
CA LEU A 47 -4.50 -5.90 -2.50
C LEU A 47 -5.81 -5.87 -3.32
N SER A 48 -6.58 -4.77 -3.29
CA SER A 48 -7.87 -4.69 -3.99
C SER A 48 -7.81 -4.42 -5.49
N THR A 49 -6.82 -3.66 -5.96
CA THR A 49 -6.80 -3.17 -7.34
C THR A 49 -5.43 -3.36 -7.97
N ARG A 50 -5.37 -3.33 -9.30
CA ARG A 50 -4.09 -3.31 -10.04
C ARG A 50 -3.19 -2.17 -9.59
N LYS A 51 -3.76 -1.01 -9.27
CA LYS A 51 -3.01 0.19 -8.88
C LYS A 51 -2.49 0.12 -7.45
N SER A 52 -3.28 -0.38 -6.50
CA SER A 52 -2.80 -0.59 -5.12
C SER A 52 -1.76 -1.70 -5.08
N ILE A 53 -1.95 -2.79 -5.83
CA ILE A 53 -0.94 -3.85 -5.98
C ILE A 53 0.34 -3.31 -6.64
N SER A 54 0.22 -2.40 -7.61
CA SER A 54 1.39 -1.76 -8.22
C SER A 54 2.13 -0.85 -7.24
N LEU A 55 1.43 -0.15 -6.34
CA LEU A 55 2.06 0.61 -5.27
C LEU A 55 2.75 -0.31 -4.26
N VAL A 56 2.13 -1.45 -3.91
CA VAL A 56 2.77 -2.50 -3.11
C VAL A 56 4.05 -2.98 -3.78
N LYS A 57 4.05 -3.21 -5.11
CA LYS A 57 5.26 -3.59 -5.87
C LYS A 57 6.36 -2.54 -5.74
N ASP A 58 6.04 -1.27 -5.91
CA ASP A 58 7.02 -0.18 -5.82
C ASP A 58 7.66 -0.11 -4.42
N ILE A 59 6.85 -0.21 -3.36
CA ILE A 59 7.31 -0.21 -1.97
C ILE A 59 8.09 -1.48 -1.62
N TRP A 60 7.60 -2.64 -2.06
CA TRP A 60 8.27 -3.93 -1.90
C TRP A 60 9.68 -3.89 -2.48
N LEU A 61 9.81 -3.40 -3.71
CA LEU A 61 11.12 -3.34 -4.38
C LEU A 61 12.06 -2.39 -3.64
N ALA A 62 11.55 -1.25 -3.15
CA ALA A 62 12.32 -0.31 -2.33
C ALA A 62 12.81 -0.89 -1.00
N MET A 63 12.05 -1.81 -0.39
CA MET A 63 12.51 -2.56 0.79
C MET A 63 13.51 -3.66 0.41
N TYR A 64 13.22 -4.43 -0.64
CA TYR A 64 13.97 -5.62 -1.04
C TYR A 64 15.36 -5.31 -1.60
N ARG A 65 15.48 -4.33 -2.52
CA ARG A 65 16.71 -4.02 -3.28
C ARG A 65 17.59 -2.90 -2.70
N ASP A 66 17.12 -2.23 -1.63
CA ASP A 66 17.69 -1.01 -1.06
C ASP A 66 17.42 0.26 -1.89
N ARG A 67 16.86 1.31 -1.25
CA ARG A 67 16.40 2.54 -1.92
C ARG A 67 17.52 3.27 -2.67
N GLU A 68 18.74 3.23 -2.15
CA GLU A 68 19.90 3.93 -2.74
C GLU A 68 20.32 3.37 -4.11
N LYS A 69 19.86 2.15 -4.47
CA LYS A 69 20.17 1.50 -5.74
C LYS A 69 19.04 1.62 -6.78
N LEU A 70 17.95 2.31 -6.44
CA LEU A 70 16.75 2.34 -7.27
C LEU A 70 16.57 3.69 -7.94
N TYR A 71 16.49 3.66 -9.27
CA TYR A 71 16.22 4.84 -10.09
C TYR A 71 14.74 4.93 -10.42
N ILE A 72 14.16 6.11 -10.28
CA ILE A 72 12.78 6.38 -10.69
C ILE A 72 12.73 6.46 -12.22
N ASN A 73 11.82 5.69 -12.83
CA ASN A 73 11.48 5.81 -14.23
C ASN A 73 10.61 7.06 -14.42
N SER A 74 11.24 8.18 -14.82
CA SER A 74 10.57 9.47 -14.98
C SER A 74 9.40 9.42 -15.96
N GLY A 75 9.48 8.59 -17.01
CA GLY A 75 8.40 8.41 -17.98
C GLY A 75 7.16 7.77 -17.36
N HIS A 76 7.33 6.81 -16.46
CA HIS A 76 6.20 6.18 -15.75
C HIS A 76 5.72 7.03 -14.57
N ALA A 77 6.63 7.71 -13.87
CA ALA A 77 6.31 8.56 -12.74
C ALA A 77 5.32 9.68 -13.10
N MET A 78 5.43 10.23 -14.32
CA MET A 78 4.48 11.22 -14.84
C MET A 78 3.08 10.65 -15.09
N LEU A 79 2.95 9.35 -15.35
CA LEU A 79 1.67 8.68 -15.58
C LEU A 79 0.96 8.31 -14.27
N TYR A 80 1.70 8.24 -13.16
CA TYR A 80 1.17 7.78 -11.88
C TYR A 80 1.53 8.74 -10.73
N PRO A 81 1.15 10.02 -10.81
CA PRO A 81 1.61 11.06 -9.89
C PRO A 81 1.13 10.84 -8.45
N ILE A 82 -0.06 10.24 -8.23
CA ILE A 82 -0.49 9.87 -6.88
C ILE A 82 0.36 8.72 -6.33
N ARG A 83 0.67 7.71 -7.16
CA ARG A 83 1.53 6.59 -6.74
C ARG A 83 2.93 7.08 -6.39
N LEU A 84 3.46 8.01 -7.18
CA LEU A 84 4.75 8.66 -6.94
C LEU A 84 4.78 9.41 -5.61
N ILE A 85 3.79 10.26 -5.32
CA ILE A 85 3.82 11.00 -4.06
C ILE A 85 3.67 10.09 -2.84
N LEU A 86 2.84 9.04 -2.93
CA LEU A 86 2.74 8.06 -1.85
C LEU A 86 4.05 7.31 -1.65
N PHE A 87 4.71 6.92 -2.74
CA PHE A 87 6.04 6.33 -2.68
C PHE A 87 7.05 7.26 -2.00
N GLU A 88 7.11 8.54 -2.39
CA GLU A 88 8.02 9.52 -1.79
C GLU A 88 7.77 9.69 -0.28
N LEU A 89 6.52 9.91 0.11
CA LEU A 89 6.12 10.13 1.50
C LEU A 89 6.43 8.93 2.39
N VAL A 90 6.12 7.72 1.92
CA VAL A 90 6.35 6.50 2.67
C VAL A 90 7.85 6.20 2.79
N THR A 91 8.59 6.29 1.69
CA THR A 91 10.01 5.89 1.66
C THR A 91 10.93 6.86 2.41
N GLN A 92 10.50 8.10 2.62
CA GLN A 92 11.24 9.09 3.42
C GLN A 92 11.10 8.89 4.93
N ALA A 93 10.09 8.14 5.39
CA ALA A 93 9.85 7.96 6.82
C ALA A 93 10.88 7.03 7.47
N GLU A 94 11.27 7.34 8.71
CA GLU A 94 12.22 6.52 9.47
C GLU A 94 11.71 5.09 9.70
N SER A 95 10.41 4.94 9.97
CA SER A 95 9.77 3.62 10.11
C SER A 95 9.97 2.75 8.86
N PHE A 96 9.83 3.33 7.66
CA PHE A 96 10.11 2.61 6.42
C PHE A 96 11.58 2.21 6.33
N GLN A 97 12.51 3.14 6.60
CA GLN A 97 13.95 2.85 6.53
C GLN A 97 14.36 1.71 7.46
N ARG A 98 13.78 1.67 8.68
CA ARG A 98 14.00 0.59 9.64
C ARG A 98 13.46 -0.75 9.12
N LEU A 99 12.26 -0.77 8.51
CA LEU A 99 11.69 -1.98 7.90
C LEU A 99 12.50 -2.47 6.70
N ALA A 100 12.90 -1.56 5.82
CA ALA A 100 13.72 -1.86 4.64
C ALA A 100 15.06 -2.47 5.07
N LYS A 101 15.73 -1.89 6.08
CA LYS A 101 16.98 -2.47 6.62
C LYS A 101 16.79 -3.88 7.18
N LYS A 102 15.65 -4.17 7.82
CA LYS A 102 15.36 -5.49 8.40
C LYS A 102 15.00 -6.56 7.36
N SER A 103 14.40 -6.17 6.23
CA SER A 103 13.88 -7.10 5.21
C SER A 103 14.72 -7.15 3.93
N ARG A 104 15.80 -6.38 3.85
CA ARG A 104 16.71 -6.32 2.71
C ARG A 104 17.16 -7.72 2.28
N GLY A 105 16.99 -8.04 1.00
CA GLY A 105 17.33 -9.34 0.45
C GLY A 105 16.36 -10.47 0.79
N ASP A 106 15.37 -10.26 1.66
CA ASP A 106 14.27 -11.18 1.93
C ASP A 106 13.01 -10.72 1.20
N ALA A 107 12.73 -11.34 0.07
CA ALA A 107 11.65 -10.95 -0.82
C ALA A 107 10.26 -11.21 -0.20
N CYS A 108 10.09 -12.31 0.55
CA CYS A 108 8.85 -12.65 1.22
C CYS A 108 8.56 -11.67 2.35
N LEU A 109 9.57 -11.40 3.18
CA LEU A 109 9.44 -10.51 4.31
C LEU A 109 9.19 -9.07 3.87
N SER A 110 9.92 -8.61 2.86
CA SER A 110 9.70 -7.30 2.24
C SER A 110 8.27 -7.16 1.73
N LEU A 111 7.68 -8.24 1.19
CA LEU A 111 6.33 -8.20 0.63
C LEU A 111 5.30 -8.01 1.75
N ILE A 112 5.43 -8.78 2.83
CA ILE A 112 4.56 -8.68 3.99
C ILE A 112 4.57 -7.26 4.56
N TYR A 113 5.77 -6.70 4.74
CA TYR A 113 5.95 -5.34 5.25
C TYR A 113 5.31 -4.31 4.32
N ALA A 114 5.55 -4.42 3.01
CA ALA A 114 4.97 -3.51 2.02
C ALA A 114 3.44 -3.55 2.01
N VAL A 115 2.84 -4.74 2.07
CA VAL A 115 1.38 -4.92 2.08
C VAL A 115 0.76 -4.29 3.33
N ILE A 116 1.29 -4.59 4.51
CA ILE A 116 0.77 -4.04 5.77
C ILE A 116 0.95 -2.51 5.81
N LEU A 117 2.13 -2.02 5.48
CA LEU A 117 2.43 -0.59 5.47
C LEU A 117 1.49 0.18 4.55
N ILE A 118 1.32 -0.31 3.31
CA ILE A 118 0.42 0.30 2.35
C ILE A 118 -1.02 0.23 2.86
N GLN A 119 -1.48 -0.89 3.41
CA GLN A 119 -2.84 -1.00 3.96
C GLN A 119 -3.18 0.15 4.93
N PHE A 120 -2.27 0.47 5.86
CA PHE A 120 -2.44 1.59 6.79
C PHE A 120 -2.49 2.94 6.09
N VAL A 121 -1.60 3.18 5.13
CA VAL A 121 -1.56 4.43 4.34
C VAL A 121 -2.84 4.62 3.55
N LEU A 122 -3.33 3.58 2.87
CA LEU A 122 -4.55 3.67 2.07
C LEU A 122 -5.78 3.89 2.93
N GLN A 123 -5.82 3.25 4.11
CA GLN A 123 -6.90 3.43 5.07
C GLN A 123 -6.91 4.86 5.64
N TRP A 124 -5.75 5.39 6.03
CA TRP A 124 -5.64 6.79 6.50
C TRP A 124 -6.12 7.78 5.43
N LEU A 125 -5.72 7.60 4.17
CA LEU A 125 -6.16 8.44 3.06
C LEU A 125 -7.67 8.32 2.81
N LYS A 126 -8.23 7.11 2.89
CA LYS A 126 -9.66 6.86 2.74
C LYS A 126 -10.46 7.62 3.79
N ASP A 127 -10.04 7.56 5.05
CA ASP A 127 -10.75 8.19 6.15
C ASP A 127 -10.65 9.72 6.07
N ARG A 128 -9.44 10.24 5.84
CA ARG A 128 -9.15 11.68 5.74
C ARG A 128 -9.91 12.38 4.62
N PHE A 129 -9.97 11.75 3.46
CA PHE A 129 -10.61 12.36 2.29
C PHE A 129 -12.05 11.91 2.08
N SER A 130 -12.64 11.13 2.99
CA SER A 130 -14.01 10.61 2.87
C SER A 130 -15.06 11.71 2.58
N GLY A 131 -14.90 12.91 3.16
CA GLY A 131 -15.76 14.07 2.92
C GLY A 131 -15.41 14.92 1.69
N ASN A 132 -14.23 14.72 1.08
CA ASN A 132 -13.77 15.47 -0.09
C ASN A 132 -14.03 14.65 -1.36
N GLN A 133 -15.19 14.83 -1.98
CA GLN A 133 -15.62 13.99 -3.12
C GLN A 133 -14.65 14.00 -4.31
N GLU A 134 -13.95 15.12 -4.56
CA GLU A 134 -13.02 15.26 -5.67
C GLU A 134 -11.74 14.45 -5.43
N VAL A 135 -11.10 14.65 -4.27
CA VAL A 135 -9.90 13.90 -3.88
C VAL A 135 -10.23 12.43 -3.64
N TYR A 136 -11.35 12.14 -3.00
CA TYR A 136 -11.84 10.79 -2.80
C TYR A 136 -12.16 10.09 -4.12
N GLY A 137 -12.71 10.81 -5.11
CA GLY A 137 -12.92 10.27 -6.46
C GLY A 137 -11.61 9.87 -7.14
N ALA A 138 -10.58 10.70 -7.03
CA ALA A 138 -9.24 10.39 -7.55
C ALA A 138 -8.58 9.22 -6.80
N LEU A 139 -8.67 9.19 -5.47
CA LEU A 139 -8.17 8.11 -4.62
C LEU A 139 -8.92 6.79 -4.83
N LYS A 140 -10.24 6.84 -5.05
CA LYS A 140 -11.02 5.67 -5.44
C LYS A 140 -10.45 5.04 -6.68
N ARG A 141 -9.95 5.80 -7.66
CA ARG A 141 -9.33 5.19 -8.84
C ARG A 141 -8.05 4.42 -8.51
N LEU A 142 -7.45 4.59 -7.33
CA LEU A 142 -6.38 3.73 -6.81
C LEU A 142 -6.91 2.55 -5.97
N TYR A 143 -8.04 2.72 -5.28
CA TYR A 143 -8.55 1.75 -4.28
C TYR A 143 -9.83 1.00 -4.68
N ARG A 144 -10.45 1.31 -5.82
CA ARG A 144 -11.80 0.85 -6.17
C ARG A 144 -11.84 -0.66 -6.17
N VAL A 145 -12.60 -1.20 -5.22
CA VAL A 145 -12.94 -2.61 -5.04
C VAL A 145 -13.93 -3.06 -6.14
N THR A 146 -13.87 -2.47 -7.33
CA THR A 146 -14.64 -2.81 -8.54
C THR A 146 -13.92 -2.21 -9.75
N ASP A 147 -13.10 -3.01 -10.44
CA ASP A 147 -12.56 -2.71 -11.79
C ASP A 147 -13.68 -2.75 -12.87
N ASP A 148 -14.96 -2.70 -12.46
CA ASP A 148 -16.15 -2.94 -13.30
C ASP A 148 -16.35 -1.96 -14.46
N GLU A 149 -15.47 -0.97 -14.64
CA GLU A 149 -15.51 -0.04 -15.78
C GLU A 149 -14.48 -0.35 -16.88
N LEU A 150 -13.64 -1.39 -16.75
CA LEU A 150 -12.55 -1.68 -17.70
C LEU A 150 -12.88 -2.66 -18.84
N THR A 151 -14.16 -2.85 -19.20
CA THR A 151 -14.51 -3.50 -20.48
C THR A 151 -14.34 -2.59 -21.70
N ARG A 152 -13.75 -1.40 -21.54
CA ARG A 152 -13.34 -0.57 -22.68
C ARG A 152 -11.86 -0.23 -22.61
N GLU A 153 -11.21 -0.47 -23.75
CA GLU A 153 -9.86 -0.12 -24.21
C GLU A 153 -9.16 1.06 -23.51
N PRO A 154 -7.81 1.16 -23.60
CA PRO A 154 -7.03 2.20 -22.95
C PRO A 154 -7.41 3.58 -23.50
N SER A 155 -8.46 4.18 -22.95
CA SER A 155 -8.77 5.57 -23.23
C SER A 155 -7.68 6.40 -22.58
N TYR A 156 -6.95 7.15 -23.39
CA TYR A 156 -6.03 8.19 -22.95
C TYR A 156 -6.63 8.93 -21.76
N GLU A 157 -5.85 9.12 -20.69
CA GLU A 157 -6.31 9.88 -19.53
C GLU A 157 -6.87 11.22 -19.97
N THR A 158 -8.16 11.47 -19.69
CA THR A 158 -8.78 12.73 -20.09
C THR A 158 -8.16 13.89 -19.31
N ARG A 159 -8.31 15.10 -19.83
CA ARG A 159 -7.81 16.31 -19.17
C ARG A 159 -8.36 16.45 -17.75
N GLU A 160 -9.64 16.12 -17.56
CA GLU A 160 -10.33 16.14 -16.26
C GLU A 160 -9.68 15.13 -15.30
N GLN A 161 -9.29 13.95 -15.78
CA GLN A 161 -8.61 12.95 -14.96
C GLN A 161 -7.23 13.44 -14.50
N LYS A 162 -6.46 14.08 -15.39
CA LYS A 162 -5.16 14.68 -15.05
C LYS A 162 -5.29 15.82 -14.05
N ILE A 163 -6.30 16.67 -14.21
CA ILE A 163 -6.61 17.74 -13.25
C ILE A 163 -6.97 17.15 -11.88
N ALA A 164 -7.87 16.16 -11.85
CA ALA A 164 -8.26 15.51 -10.61
C ALA A 164 -7.08 14.84 -9.89
N GLN A 165 -6.16 14.21 -10.64
CA GLN A 165 -4.93 13.66 -10.06
C GLN A 165 -4.02 14.76 -9.49
N ALA A 166 -3.84 15.87 -10.19
CA ALA A 166 -3.03 16.99 -9.70
C ALA A 166 -3.63 17.60 -8.42
N ILE A 167 -4.95 17.75 -8.37
CA ILE A 167 -5.68 18.22 -7.18
C ILE A 167 -5.48 17.24 -6.02
N ALA A 168 -5.62 15.93 -6.26
CA ALA A 168 -5.39 14.91 -5.25
C ALA A 168 -3.95 14.91 -4.73
N VAL A 169 -2.94 15.03 -5.61
CA VAL A 169 -1.53 15.12 -5.20
C VAL A 169 -1.31 16.35 -4.31
N LYS A 170 -1.86 17.51 -4.70
CA LYS A 170 -1.75 18.73 -3.90
C LYS A 170 -2.41 18.56 -2.53
N ALA A 171 -3.61 17.97 -2.50
CA ALA A 171 -4.36 17.72 -1.27
C ALA A 171 -3.61 16.75 -0.35
N ILE A 172 -3.08 15.64 -0.87
CA ILE A 172 -2.30 14.66 -0.09
C ILE A 172 -1.04 15.32 0.49
N ARG A 173 -0.29 16.08 -0.32
CA ARG A 173 0.92 16.79 0.15
C ARG A 173 0.58 17.78 1.26
N PHE A 174 -0.50 18.52 1.10
CA PHE A 174 -0.96 19.48 2.10
C PHE A 174 -1.38 18.76 3.38
N GLU A 175 -2.21 17.73 3.29
CA GLU A 175 -2.72 16.99 4.45
C GLU A 175 -1.58 16.35 5.25
N VAL A 176 -0.60 15.74 4.58
CA VAL A 176 0.56 15.14 5.25
C VAL A 176 1.48 16.20 5.85
N ARG A 177 1.61 17.37 5.22
CA ARG A 177 2.40 18.46 5.78
C ARG A 177 1.78 19.00 7.07
N GLU A 178 0.48 19.29 7.05
CA GLU A 178 -0.23 19.84 8.21
C GLU A 178 -0.40 18.80 9.33
N ASN A 179 -0.53 17.51 8.99
CA ASN A 179 -0.74 16.41 9.93
C ASN A 179 0.46 15.46 9.98
N ASN A 180 1.69 15.98 9.85
CA ASN A 180 2.89 15.15 9.71
C ASN A 180 3.10 14.20 10.89
N GLN A 181 2.82 14.65 12.12
CA GLN A 181 2.94 13.79 13.31
C GLN A 181 1.96 12.62 13.27
N GLU A 182 0.75 12.84 12.78
CA GLU A 182 -0.24 11.77 12.62
C GLU A 182 0.15 10.82 11.51
N PHE A 183 0.58 11.32 10.35
CA PHE A 183 1.05 10.48 9.26
C PHE A 183 2.27 9.64 9.68
N ALA A 184 3.24 10.23 10.39
CA ALA A 184 4.35 9.51 10.97
C ALA A 184 3.90 8.47 12.00
N SER A 185 2.88 8.78 12.80
CA SER A 185 2.26 7.83 13.74
C SER A 185 1.64 6.64 13.01
N VAL A 186 0.93 6.83 11.90
CA VAL A 186 0.40 5.74 11.05
C VAL A 186 1.53 4.80 10.60
N LEU A 187 2.64 5.35 10.10
CA LEU A 187 3.78 4.55 9.67
C LEU A 187 4.46 3.85 10.85
N TYR A 188 4.58 4.52 12.00
CA TYR A 188 5.11 3.92 13.23
C TYR A 188 4.24 2.79 13.78
N GLN A 189 2.91 2.92 13.70
CA GLN A 189 1.97 1.90 14.13
C GLN A 189 2.07 0.65 13.24
N SER A 190 2.15 0.84 11.92
CA SER A 190 2.40 -0.28 11.00
C SER A 190 3.72 -0.99 11.30
N TYR A 191 4.78 -0.23 11.63
CA TYR A 191 6.06 -0.78 12.09
C TYR A 191 5.91 -1.58 13.38
N ASN A 192 5.19 -1.07 14.39
CA ASN A 192 4.99 -1.78 15.65
C ASN A 192 4.18 -3.06 15.46
N LEU A 193 3.14 -3.04 14.62
CA LEU A 193 2.39 -4.24 14.28
C LEU A 193 3.30 -5.29 13.64
N ILE A 194 4.12 -4.87 12.67
CA ILE A 194 5.10 -5.74 12.04
C ILE A 194 6.09 -6.33 13.08
N VAL A 195 6.62 -5.50 13.97
CA VAL A 195 7.55 -5.96 15.03
C VAL A 195 6.86 -6.92 15.99
N PHE A 196 5.62 -6.67 16.35
CA PHE A 196 4.82 -7.56 17.20
C PHE A 196 4.57 -8.91 16.53
N LEU A 197 4.21 -8.93 15.25
CA LEU A 197 4.05 -10.16 14.48
C LEU A 197 5.36 -10.96 14.46
N HIS A 198 6.50 -10.28 14.36
CA HIS A 198 7.82 -10.92 14.49
C HIS A 198 8.12 -11.50 15.86
N SER A 199 7.80 -10.78 16.93
CA SER A 199 8.06 -11.29 18.29
C SER A 199 7.23 -12.54 18.57
N LYS A 200 5.99 -12.58 18.07
CA LYS A 200 5.12 -13.77 18.23
C LYS A 200 5.65 -15.00 17.52
N VAL A 201 6.22 -14.84 16.32
CA VAL A 201 6.83 -15.93 15.55
C VAL A 201 8.09 -16.48 16.23
N ASN A 202 8.80 -15.64 16.99
CA ASN A 202 10.00 -16.05 17.73
C ASN A 202 9.70 -16.62 19.13
N GLU A 203 8.53 -16.32 19.71
CA GLU A 203 8.09 -16.83 21.02
C GLU A 203 7.46 -18.23 20.94
N GLU A 204 6.83 -18.57 19.82
CA GLU A 204 6.21 -19.88 19.62
C GLU A 204 7.19 -20.87 18.97
N ASP A 205 7.80 -21.72 19.78
CA ASP A 205 8.68 -22.82 19.40
C ASP A 205 7.88 -23.99 18.72
N GLY A 206 6.95 -23.67 17.79
CA GLY A 206 6.19 -24.70 17.08
C GLY A 206 4.94 -24.25 16.29
N LYS A 207 5.13 -24.16 14.97
CA LYS A 207 4.14 -24.56 13.93
C LYS A 207 2.90 -23.72 13.64
N GLU A 208 2.80 -22.45 14.03
CA GLU A 208 1.96 -21.52 13.25
C GLU A 208 2.83 -20.72 12.28
N SER A 209 2.72 -21.03 10.98
CA SER A 209 3.44 -20.26 9.98
C SER A 209 3.01 -18.79 10.08
N LEU A 210 3.93 -17.86 9.88
CA LEU A 210 3.68 -16.42 9.84
C LEU A 210 2.47 -16.09 8.92
N LEU A 211 2.23 -16.90 7.87
CA LEU A 211 1.07 -16.82 6.99
C LEU A 211 -0.29 -17.12 7.67
N SER A 212 -0.33 -17.97 8.71
CA SER A 212 -1.52 -18.24 9.53
C SER A 212 -1.88 -17.02 10.39
N LEU A 213 -0.89 -16.40 11.04
CA LEU A 213 -1.07 -15.13 11.75
C LEU A 213 -1.49 -14.00 10.79
N LEU A 214 -0.86 -13.90 9.61
CA LEU A 214 -1.19 -12.91 8.59
C LEU A 214 -2.58 -13.10 7.97
N ARG A 215 -3.10 -14.34 7.90
CA ARG A 215 -4.50 -14.61 7.52
C ARG A 215 -5.47 -13.94 8.49
N HIS A 216 -5.12 -13.88 9.77
CA HIS A 216 -5.94 -13.23 10.79
C HIS A 216 -5.57 -11.77 11.05
N VAL A 217 -4.56 -11.19 10.38
CA VAL A 217 -4.11 -9.79 10.60
C VAL A 217 -5.23 -8.76 10.40
N ALA A 218 -6.31 -9.09 9.70
CA ALA A 218 -7.51 -8.27 9.62
C ALA A 218 -8.15 -7.99 11.00
N GLU A 219 -8.19 -8.95 11.93
CA GLU A 219 -8.76 -8.75 13.27
C GLU A 219 -7.89 -7.85 14.16
N PRO A 220 -6.57 -8.10 14.33
CA PRO A 220 -5.68 -7.19 15.04
C PRO A 220 -5.57 -5.81 14.38
N LEU A 221 -5.58 -5.71 13.05
CA LEU A 221 -5.69 -4.43 12.32
C LEU A 221 -6.99 -3.71 12.72
N ASN A 222 -8.14 -4.38 12.61
CA ASN A 222 -9.43 -3.79 12.92
C ASN A 222 -9.59 -3.43 14.41
N LEU A 223 -9.07 -4.25 15.34
CA LEU A 223 -9.04 -3.94 16.77
C LEU A 223 -8.18 -2.71 17.05
N PHE A 224 -6.97 -2.66 16.49
CA PHE A 224 -6.06 -1.54 16.65
C PHE A 224 -6.63 -0.24 16.08
N TYR A 225 -7.32 -0.32 14.94
CA TYR A 225 -8.08 0.80 14.37
C TYR A 225 -9.27 1.22 15.25
N LYS A 226 -10.07 0.27 15.74
CA LYS A 226 -11.29 0.53 16.53
C LYS A 226 -10.98 1.15 17.89
N GLU A 227 -10.00 0.61 18.60
CA GLU A 227 -9.58 1.09 19.92
C GLU A 227 -8.98 2.50 19.87
N ARG A 228 -8.31 2.87 18.77
CA ARG A 228 -7.58 4.14 18.69
C ARG A 228 -8.32 5.26 17.94
N TYR A 229 -9.14 4.94 16.94
CA TYR A 229 -9.81 5.94 16.10
C TYR A 229 -11.32 6.03 16.28
N THR A 230 -11.97 5.03 16.91
CA THR A 230 -13.43 5.07 17.13
C THR A 230 -13.87 5.14 18.59
N ALA A 231 -13.01 4.74 19.55
CA ALA A 231 -13.44 4.58 20.93
C ALA A 231 -13.14 5.75 21.88
N ASN A 232 -12.32 6.75 21.51
CA ASN A 232 -12.09 7.94 22.35
C ASN A 232 -11.50 9.11 21.56
N ASN A 233 -12.33 10.04 21.08
CA ASN A 233 -11.92 11.44 20.93
C ASN A 233 -13.14 12.37 20.97
N GLN A 234 -13.53 12.74 22.20
CA GLN A 234 -14.39 13.91 22.46
C GLN A 234 -13.62 15.24 22.24
N SER A 235 -12.37 15.19 21.79
CA SER A 235 -11.51 16.34 21.50
C SER A 235 -11.08 16.39 20.03
N PHE A 236 -12.03 16.25 19.10
CA PHE A 236 -11.85 16.64 17.70
C PHE A 236 -13.01 17.54 17.28
N THR A 237 -12.98 18.78 17.76
CA THR A 237 -13.71 19.91 17.15
C THR A 237 -12.77 20.55 16.13
N GLY A 238 -13.11 20.43 14.85
CA GLY A 238 -12.41 21.02 13.73
C GLY A 238 -12.90 20.42 12.43
#